data_AF-D5UFY9-F1
#
_entry.id   AF-D5UFY9-F1
#
_cell.length_a   1.000
_cell.length_b   1.000
_cell.length_c   1.000
_cell.angle_alpha   90.00
_cell.angle_beta   90.00
_cell.angle_gamma   90.00
#
_symmetry.space_group_name_H-M   'P 1'
#
loop_
_entity.id
_entity.type
_entity.pdbx_description
1 polymer ?
#
loop_
_entity_poly.entity_id
_entity_poly.type
_entity_poly.pdbx_seq_one_letter_code
_entity_poly.pdbx_strand_id
1 'polypeptide(L)'
;MLPSVLAAARAPTGVVPRFVTGIASRELDPHPLPGGTVHQVRTAVAAVTVTLVAALAAAPTGSAAAAVPSVPTRAAVLQSARLAIDHFYVAGDGASTGATANAGWRWAPYFMAVEGLYRETGDATYRQWLTAWGERNAWTADAPASPTSNPDSRAAIQVFQDAAAAGLPVDLGPSDRLMAADLSLPPEQYWWVDAMFMGLPLWPRWAARTGNAAYAAKHAQLYDFLKYRGATTWRSGCTNTGLFDASEDLWWRDCMYVPRRDALGHKVFWARGNGWVMAAMARTLMALPATDPQAPEYRSMLQRMSARVAQLQGTDGMWRSSLLSPALHPAPETSATALFTYAMAYGIRTGLLDAPTYLPVVLEAWRGLTTIALQPSGFLSGCQSVGEAPGDPSTTSSIGYCVGAFGLAALEVAQLEGWLATDRFARTTAGGLGTADVGGVWTTAGSAADFSTDGTTARLRTPAGTTRTATLTGVSSRDNDVRATFGFARPTAGSLYAAVAARRVGSASYTGRAVVSGTGSVQAQVQRSGTTLAAATVSGLTFATNDRLHVRAQALGVSPTTVRVKVWKAGTAEPSTWRVSVTDATAGLQTAGSIGLSTYLGGSASPSSLVVTVDDLTARRGG
;
A
#
# COMPACT_ATOMS: atom_id res chain seq x y z
N MET A 1 -16.36 35.29 64.77
CA MET A 1 -17.74 35.13 65.26
C MET A 1 -18.49 34.19 64.32
N LEU A 2 -18.71 32.95 64.75
CA LEU A 2 -19.88 32.13 64.39
C LEU A 2 -21.09 32.63 65.22
N PRO A 3 -22.39 32.28 64.98
CA PRO A 3 -22.94 30.92 64.73
C PRO A 3 -24.06 30.80 63.64
N SER A 4 -24.25 29.67 62.94
CA SER A 4 -25.02 28.41 63.23
C SER A 4 -26.55 28.53 62.95
N VAL A 5 -27.29 27.57 62.36
CA VAL A 5 -27.67 26.22 62.88
C VAL A 5 -28.47 25.36 61.83
N LEU A 6 -28.06 24.07 61.67
CA LEU A 6 -28.72 22.72 61.55
C LEU A 6 -30.00 22.44 60.68
N ALA A 7 -30.30 21.22 60.17
CA ALA A 7 -29.96 19.80 60.52
C ALA A 7 -30.11 18.82 59.32
N ALA A 8 -29.23 17.81 59.11
CA ALA A 8 -29.31 16.34 59.43
C ALA A 8 -30.07 15.45 58.40
N ALA A 9 -29.67 14.25 57.97
CA ALA A 9 -28.94 13.14 58.63
C ALA A 9 -28.14 12.22 57.65
N ARG A 10 -27.27 11.34 58.20
CA ARG A 10 -26.33 10.44 57.50
C ARG A 10 -26.18 9.08 58.25
N ALA A 11 -25.68 8.07 57.51
CA ALA A 11 -24.85 6.90 57.91
C ALA A 11 -25.57 5.56 58.29
N PRO A 12 -24.92 4.36 58.20
CA PRO A 12 -23.47 4.14 58.31
C PRO A 12 -22.77 3.04 57.47
N THR A 13 -21.44 3.04 57.66
CA THR A 13 -20.31 2.23 57.17
C THR A 13 -20.00 0.98 58.02
N GLY A 14 -19.15 0.07 57.51
CA GLY A 14 -18.40 -0.94 58.29
C GLY A 14 -16.97 -1.18 57.72
N VAL A 15 -15.99 -1.40 58.62
CA VAL A 15 -14.53 -1.28 58.46
C VAL A 15 -13.79 -2.56 58.95
N VAL A 16 -12.83 -3.08 58.15
CA VAL A 16 -11.41 -3.56 58.36
C VAL A 16 -11.01 -4.33 59.67
N PRO A 17 -10.03 -5.29 59.66
CA PRO A 17 -8.57 -5.01 59.75
C PRO A 17 -7.58 -5.94 58.98
N ARG A 18 -6.34 -5.46 58.81
CA ARG A 18 -5.09 -6.12 58.30
C ARG A 18 -4.36 -6.94 59.38
N PHE A 19 -3.48 -7.89 59.01
CA PHE A 19 -2.10 -8.04 59.52
C PHE A 19 -1.23 -9.01 58.67
N VAL A 20 0.09 -8.86 58.80
CA VAL A 20 1.24 -9.41 58.03
C VAL A 20 1.92 -10.57 58.78
N THR A 21 2.55 -11.51 58.05
CA THR A 21 3.79 -12.35 58.29
C THR A 21 3.56 -13.72 57.61
N GLY A 22 4.46 -14.43 56.91
CA GLY A 22 5.91 -14.47 56.85
C GLY A 22 6.39 -15.93 57.07
N ILE A 23 7.04 -16.52 56.07
CA ILE A 23 7.98 -17.69 56.13
C ILE A 23 7.39 -19.11 56.28
N ALA A 24 7.66 -19.98 55.29
CA ALA A 24 8.43 -21.24 55.42
C ALA A 24 8.06 -22.29 54.35
N SER A 25 9.05 -22.65 53.55
CA SER A 25 9.21 -23.84 52.71
C SER A 25 9.02 -25.18 53.44
N ARG A 26 8.51 -26.22 52.75
CA ARG A 26 9.13 -27.56 52.69
C ARG A 26 8.47 -28.52 51.68
N GLU A 27 9.38 -29.12 50.93
CA GLU A 27 9.37 -30.27 50.01
C GLU A 27 9.03 -31.60 50.74
N LEU A 28 8.41 -32.57 50.03
CA LEU A 28 8.79 -34.00 49.91
C LEU A 28 7.60 -34.96 49.64
N ASP A 29 7.69 -35.67 48.51
CA ASP A 29 7.09 -36.98 48.12
C ASP A 29 7.44 -38.14 49.11
N PRO A 30 7.12 -39.45 48.89
CA PRO A 30 6.14 -40.17 48.03
C PRO A 30 5.33 -41.32 48.77
N HIS A 31 4.41 -41.97 48.02
CA HIS A 31 3.86 -43.36 48.06
C HIS A 31 4.38 -44.42 49.10
N PRO A 32 3.59 -45.45 49.53
CA PRO A 32 3.10 -46.55 48.66
C PRO A 32 1.78 -47.33 49.04
N LEU A 33 1.35 -48.19 48.11
CA LEU A 33 0.24 -49.20 48.15
C LEU A 33 0.55 -50.39 49.09
N PRO A 34 -0.44 -51.20 49.54
CA PRO A 34 -0.86 -52.47 48.86
C PRO A 34 -2.39 -52.76 49.04
N GLY A 35 -3.12 -53.71 48.43
CA GLY A 35 -2.89 -54.92 47.63
C GLY A 35 -3.90 -56.02 48.04
N GLY A 36 -4.63 -56.62 47.07
CA GLY A 36 -5.41 -57.89 47.17
C GLY A 36 -6.93 -57.75 47.47
N THR A 37 -7.88 -58.53 46.92
CA THR A 37 -7.87 -59.66 45.99
C THR A 37 -9.31 -59.94 45.46
N VAL A 38 -9.40 -60.19 44.15
CA VAL A 38 -10.37 -60.93 43.30
C VAL A 38 -11.67 -61.54 43.91
N HIS A 39 -12.82 -61.19 43.30
CA HIS A 39 -13.88 -62.15 42.96
C HIS A 39 -14.45 -61.86 41.56
N GLN A 40 -14.49 -62.90 40.72
CA GLN A 40 -15.00 -62.88 39.35
C GLN A 40 -16.52 -62.73 39.30
N VAL A 41 -17.02 -61.83 38.46
CA VAL A 41 -18.35 -61.92 37.85
C VAL A 41 -18.21 -61.63 36.37
N ARG A 42 -18.66 -62.58 35.54
CA ARG A 42 -18.67 -62.51 34.08
C ARG A 42 -19.83 -61.63 33.61
N THR A 43 -19.56 -60.63 32.77
CA THR A 43 -20.54 -60.15 31.77
C THR A 43 -19.89 -59.30 30.67
N ALA A 44 -20.06 -59.77 29.42
CA ALA A 44 -20.11 -59.05 28.15
C ALA A 44 -19.11 -57.91 27.86
N VAL A 45 -18.06 -58.21 27.08
CA VAL A 45 -17.30 -57.21 26.32
C VAL A 45 -18.09 -56.87 25.05
N ALA A 46 -18.72 -55.70 25.02
CA ALA A 46 -19.09 -55.04 23.78
C ALA A 46 -17.81 -54.39 23.22
N ALA A 47 -17.38 -54.84 22.05
CA ALA A 47 -16.28 -54.24 21.31
C ALA A 47 -16.65 -52.80 20.92
N VAL A 48 -16.04 -51.81 21.57
CA VAL A 48 -16.01 -50.43 21.07
C VAL A 48 -14.97 -50.39 19.96
N THR A 49 -15.42 -50.50 18.72
CA THR A 49 -14.65 -50.08 17.55
C THR A 49 -14.42 -48.58 17.66
N VAL A 50 -13.19 -48.19 18.02
CA VAL A 50 -12.72 -46.81 17.81
C VAL A 50 -12.58 -46.62 16.31
N THR A 51 -13.63 -46.13 15.66
CA THR A 51 -13.52 -45.60 14.31
C THR A 51 -12.68 -44.34 14.40
N LEU A 52 -11.40 -44.45 14.03
CA LEU A 52 -10.53 -43.32 13.81
C LEU A 52 -11.11 -42.53 12.62
N VAL A 53 -11.99 -41.56 12.90
CA VAL A 53 -12.35 -40.56 11.91
C VAL A 53 -11.11 -39.68 11.77
N ALA A 54 -10.24 -40.06 10.85
CA ALA A 54 -9.30 -39.11 10.27
C ALA A 54 -10.15 -37.98 9.69
N ALA A 55 -10.23 -36.86 10.40
CA ALA A 55 -10.69 -35.63 9.83
C ALA A 55 -9.69 -35.26 8.73
N LEU A 56 -9.92 -35.77 7.51
CA LEU A 56 -9.43 -35.09 6.33
C LEU A 56 -10.01 -33.69 6.44
N ALA A 57 -9.15 -32.72 6.77
CA ALA A 57 -9.42 -31.33 6.51
C ALA A 57 -9.77 -31.25 5.03
N ALA A 58 -11.06 -31.16 4.73
CA ALA A 58 -11.51 -30.77 3.42
C ALA A 58 -10.82 -29.44 3.14
N ALA A 59 -9.88 -29.43 2.20
CA ALA A 59 -9.36 -28.18 1.66
C ALA A 59 -10.58 -27.31 1.35
N PRO A 60 -10.62 -26.06 1.81
CA PRO A 60 -11.79 -25.21 1.61
C PRO A 60 -12.09 -25.18 0.12
N THR A 61 -13.21 -25.80 -0.25
CA THR A 61 -13.75 -25.73 -1.60
C THR A 61 -13.92 -24.25 -1.91
N GLY A 62 -13.21 -23.79 -2.94
CA GLY A 62 -12.99 -22.41 -3.32
C GLY A 62 -13.97 -21.41 -2.71
N SER A 63 -13.48 -20.62 -1.75
CA SER A 63 -13.93 -19.22 -1.69
C SER A 63 -13.80 -18.71 -3.11
N ALA A 64 -14.93 -18.30 -3.72
CA ALA A 64 -14.88 -17.53 -4.94
C ALA A 64 -13.93 -16.36 -4.64
N ALA A 65 -12.73 -16.40 -5.23
CA ALA A 65 -11.77 -15.32 -5.07
C ALA A 65 -12.54 -14.04 -5.36
N ALA A 66 -12.67 -13.17 -4.34
CA ALA A 66 -13.32 -11.89 -4.52
C ALA A 66 -12.70 -11.26 -5.77
N ALA A 67 -13.53 -10.86 -6.73
CA ALA A 67 -13.05 -10.26 -7.96
C ALA A 67 -12.13 -9.11 -7.57
N VAL A 68 -10.86 -9.17 -7.98
CA VAL A 68 -9.90 -8.13 -7.59
C VAL A 68 -10.46 -6.78 -8.08
N PRO A 69 -10.56 -5.76 -7.21
CA PRO A 69 -11.23 -4.52 -7.54
C PRO A 69 -10.60 -3.87 -8.78
N SER A 70 -11.44 -3.40 -9.69
CA SER A 70 -11.00 -2.48 -10.72
C SER A 70 -10.42 -1.22 -10.06
N VAL A 71 -9.46 -0.59 -10.72
CA VAL A 71 -8.98 0.72 -10.26
C VAL A 71 -10.17 1.69 -10.23
N PRO A 72 -10.51 2.28 -9.06
CA PRO A 72 -11.64 3.19 -8.96
C PRO A 72 -11.37 4.47 -9.76
N THR A 73 -12.43 5.10 -10.26
CA THR A 73 -12.28 6.39 -10.94
C THR A 73 -11.84 7.46 -9.94
N ARG A 74 -11.04 8.44 -10.40
CA ARG A 74 -10.62 9.57 -9.56
C ARG A 74 -11.82 10.26 -8.91
N ALA A 75 -12.90 10.46 -9.66
CA ALA A 75 -14.13 11.06 -9.15
C ALA A 75 -14.75 10.27 -7.99
N ALA A 76 -14.83 8.93 -8.09
CA ALA A 76 -15.39 8.09 -7.03
C ALA A 76 -14.51 8.12 -5.77
N VAL A 77 -13.19 8.06 -5.92
CA VAL A 77 -12.24 8.13 -4.80
C VAL A 77 -12.35 9.47 -4.07
N LEU A 78 -12.35 10.58 -4.83
CA LEU A 78 -12.51 11.91 -4.25
C LEU A 78 -13.89 12.08 -3.60
N GLN A 79 -14.95 11.49 -4.15
CA GLN A 79 -16.26 11.52 -3.51
C GLN A 79 -16.26 10.83 -2.14
N SER A 80 -15.60 9.68 -1.98
CA SER A 80 -15.44 9.03 -0.67
C SER A 80 -14.67 9.90 0.31
N ALA A 81 -13.61 10.58 -0.14
CA ALA A 81 -12.87 11.52 0.68
C ALA A 81 -13.72 12.71 1.14
N ARG A 82 -14.51 13.30 0.24
CA ARG A 82 -15.45 14.38 0.56
C ARG A 82 -16.44 13.94 1.64
N LEU A 83 -17.08 12.77 1.46
CA LEU A 83 -18.02 12.24 2.46
C LEU A 83 -17.41 12.16 3.87
N ALA A 84 -16.21 11.59 3.99
CA ALA A 84 -15.53 11.46 5.29
C ALA A 84 -15.10 12.81 5.88
N ILE A 85 -14.49 13.66 5.06
CA ILE A 85 -13.94 14.95 5.49
C ILE A 85 -15.07 15.91 5.87
N ASP A 86 -16.12 15.99 5.05
CA ASP A 86 -17.26 16.88 5.28
C ASP A 86 -18.05 16.45 6.52
N HIS A 87 -18.31 15.15 6.67
CA HIS A 87 -18.98 14.61 7.85
C HIS A 87 -18.23 14.99 9.13
N PHE A 88 -16.92 14.74 9.17
CA PHE A 88 -16.11 15.04 10.35
C PHE A 88 -16.08 16.54 10.69
N TYR A 89 -16.02 17.41 9.67
CA TYR A 89 -16.06 18.87 9.88
C TYR A 89 -17.37 19.32 10.53
N VAL A 90 -18.50 18.80 10.04
CA VAL A 90 -19.85 19.25 10.41
C VAL A 90 -20.35 18.57 11.69
N ALA A 91 -20.19 17.25 11.80
CA ALA A 91 -20.69 16.45 12.92
C ALA A 91 -19.78 16.55 14.17
N GLY A 92 -18.49 16.80 13.98
CA GLY A 92 -17.53 17.01 15.06
C GLY A 92 -17.20 15.77 15.89
N ASP A 93 -17.32 14.58 15.29
CA ASP A 93 -17.16 13.29 15.94
C ASP A 93 -15.88 13.21 16.80
N GLY A 94 -16.04 13.38 18.11
CA GLY A 94 -15.00 13.06 19.10
C GLY A 94 -14.03 14.17 19.53
N ALA A 95 -14.08 15.43 19.04
CA ALA A 95 -13.36 16.52 19.73
C ALA A 95 -13.66 17.98 19.32
N SER A 96 -14.20 18.29 18.15
CA SER A 96 -14.58 19.67 17.77
C SER A 96 -15.32 19.66 16.43
N THR A 97 -16.39 20.47 16.31
CA THR A 97 -16.91 20.86 14.99
C THR A 97 -16.06 21.99 14.42
N GLY A 98 -15.90 21.99 13.10
CA GLY A 98 -15.32 23.08 12.33
C GLY A 98 -13.83 23.37 12.58
N ALA A 99 -13.45 24.63 12.33
CA ALA A 99 -12.11 25.16 12.55
C ALA A 99 -11.74 25.11 14.03
N THR A 100 -11.16 24.03 14.52
CA THR A 100 -10.76 23.84 15.93
C THR A 100 -9.64 24.79 16.38
N ALA A 101 -9.51 25.04 17.69
CA ALA A 101 -8.39 25.79 18.28
C ALA A 101 -7.17 24.89 18.62
N ASN A 102 -7.11 23.71 18.01
CA ASN A 102 -5.98 22.79 18.14
C ASN A 102 -5.19 22.79 16.83
N ALA A 103 -3.96 23.30 16.88
CA ALA A 103 -2.98 23.28 15.80
C ALA A 103 -1.89 22.23 16.08
N GLY A 104 -2.31 21.05 16.56
CA GLY A 104 -1.44 19.93 16.90
C GLY A 104 -1.61 18.72 15.98
N TRP A 105 -0.83 17.68 16.27
CA TRP A 105 -0.75 16.43 15.52
C TRP A 105 -2.09 15.74 15.22
N ARG A 106 -3.10 15.91 16.07
CA ARG A 106 -4.40 15.26 15.89
C ARG A 106 -5.16 15.80 14.69
N TRP A 107 -4.97 17.07 14.36
CA TRP A 107 -5.70 17.77 13.30
C TRP A 107 -4.86 18.06 12.07
N ALA A 108 -3.54 18.04 12.19
CA ALA A 108 -2.67 18.28 11.04
C ALA A 108 -2.95 17.32 9.85
N PRO A 109 -3.04 15.98 10.01
CA PRO A 109 -3.37 15.10 8.87
C PRO A 109 -4.73 15.41 8.25
N TYR A 110 -5.71 15.82 9.06
CA TYR A 110 -7.04 16.21 8.59
C TYR A 110 -6.96 17.43 7.67
N PHE A 111 -6.29 18.50 8.13
CA PHE A 111 -6.16 19.71 7.32
C PHE A 111 -5.20 19.56 6.13
N MET A 112 -4.24 18.63 6.18
CA MET A 112 -3.50 18.21 4.98
C MET A 112 -4.43 17.61 3.91
N ALA A 113 -5.40 16.79 4.33
CA ALA A 113 -6.39 16.21 3.41
C ALA A 113 -7.39 17.27 2.90
N VAL A 114 -7.87 18.18 3.75
CA VAL A 114 -8.72 19.31 3.35
C VAL A 114 -8.03 20.15 2.28
N GLU A 115 -6.77 20.52 2.49
CA GLU A 115 -6.00 21.25 1.50
C GLU A 115 -5.79 20.45 0.20
N GLY A 116 -5.50 19.15 0.32
CA GLY A 116 -5.40 18.28 -0.84
C GLY A 116 -6.69 18.22 -1.65
N LEU A 117 -7.86 18.14 -0.99
CA LEU A 117 -9.15 18.20 -1.67
C LEU A 117 -9.38 19.52 -2.39
N TYR A 118 -9.00 20.66 -1.79
CA TYR A 118 -9.02 21.94 -2.50
C TYR A 118 -8.17 21.88 -3.77
N ARG A 119 -6.93 21.38 -3.69
CA ARG A 119 -6.03 21.27 -4.85
C ARG A 119 -6.58 20.36 -5.94
N GLU A 120 -7.17 19.22 -5.57
CA GLU A 120 -7.69 18.26 -6.53
C GLU A 120 -9.02 18.69 -7.16
N THR A 121 -9.81 19.55 -6.50
CA THR A 121 -11.20 19.81 -6.91
C THR A 121 -11.52 21.27 -7.19
N GLY A 122 -10.71 22.22 -6.72
CA GLY A 122 -10.99 23.66 -6.79
C GLY A 122 -12.14 24.13 -5.91
N ASP A 123 -12.71 23.26 -5.06
CA ASP A 123 -13.87 23.60 -4.22
C ASP A 123 -13.48 24.57 -3.11
N ALA A 124 -14.01 25.79 -3.21
CA ALA A 124 -13.68 26.89 -2.30
C ALA A 124 -14.03 26.58 -0.84
N THR A 125 -14.95 25.64 -0.57
CA THR A 125 -15.34 25.23 0.80
C THR A 125 -14.12 24.76 1.60
N TYR A 126 -13.28 23.91 1.01
CA TYR A 126 -12.08 23.38 1.68
C TYR A 126 -11.05 24.46 1.93
N ARG A 127 -10.94 25.44 1.02
CA ARG A 127 -10.09 26.61 1.23
C ARG A 127 -10.59 27.46 2.40
N GLN A 128 -11.90 27.68 2.49
CA GLN A 128 -12.51 28.42 3.60
C GLN A 128 -12.29 27.72 4.94
N TRP A 129 -12.46 26.39 5.00
CA TRP A 129 -12.22 25.62 6.23
C TRP A 129 -10.76 25.66 6.68
N LEU A 130 -9.83 25.52 5.73
CA LEU A 130 -8.41 25.66 6.01
C LEU A 130 -8.07 27.07 6.51
N THR A 131 -8.57 28.11 5.85
CA THR A 131 -8.38 29.50 6.28
C THR A 131 -8.95 29.73 7.68
N ALA A 132 -10.18 29.28 7.95
CA ALA A 132 -10.81 29.44 9.26
C ALA A 132 -10.01 28.75 10.39
N TRP A 133 -9.47 27.55 10.13
CA TRP A 133 -8.60 26.86 11.09
C TRP A 133 -7.27 27.59 11.28
N GLY A 134 -6.63 28.03 10.20
CA GLY A 134 -5.40 28.82 10.27
C GLY A 134 -5.58 30.11 11.05
N GLU A 135 -6.60 30.92 10.71
CA GLU A 135 -6.90 32.19 11.39
C GLU A 135 -7.25 32.01 12.86
N ARG A 136 -8.06 30.99 13.21
CA ARG A 136 -8.39 30.70 14.61
C ARG A 136 -7.17 30.38 15.46
N ASN A 137 -6.16 29.74 14.86
CA ASN A 137 -4.90 29.42 15.52
C ASN A 137 -3.80 30.46 15.25
N ALA A 138 -4.14 31.60 14.63
CA ALA A 138 -3.20 32.63 14.20
C ALA A 138 -1.98 32.06 13.44
N TRP A 139 -2.21 31.02 12.62
CA TRP A 139 -1.19 30.28 11.87
C TRP A 139 0.00 29.83 12.72
N THR A 140 -0.24 29.60 14.01
CA THR A 140 0.76 29.22 15.00
C THR A 140 0.48 27.80 15.46
N ALA A 141 1.50 26.94 15.41
CA ALA A 141 1.37 25.56 15.87
C ALA A 141 1.27 25.53 17.40
N ASP A 142 0.67 24.48 17.95
CA ASP A 142 0.45 24.36 19.40
C ASP A 142 1.76 24.57 20.19
N ALA A 143 1.63 25.10 21.41
CA ALA A 143 2.75 25.09 22.34
C ALA A 143 3.15 23.64 22.67
N PRO A 144 4.44 23.35 22.89
CA PRO A 144 4.85 22.02 23.31
C PRO A 144 4.28 21.71 24.70
N ALA A 145 3.78 20.49 24.91
CA ALA A 145 3.31 20.02 26.22
C ALA A 145 4.46 19.75 27.24
N SER A 146 5.72 19.91 26.81
CA SER A 146 6.96 19.63 27.55
C SER A 146 7.96 20.78 27.34
N PRO A 147 8.86 21.08 28.30
CA PRO A 147 9.83 22.18 28.22
C PRO A 147 10.89 22.04 27.11
N THR A 148 10.97 20.89 26.42
CA THR A 148 11.78 20.71 25.20
C THR A 148 10.87 20.26 24.07
N SER A 149 11.06 20.80 22.86
CA SER A 149 10.13 20.67 21.72
C SER A 149 9.50 19.29 21.58
N ASN A 150 8.18 19.27 21.36
CA ASN A 150 7.42 18.09 21.04
C ASN A 150 7.12 18.09 19.52
N PRO A 151 7.65 17.15 18.73
CA PRO A 151 7.30 16.96 17.31
C PRO A 151 5.79 17.00 17.03
N ASP A 152 4.96 16.50 17.95
CA ASP A 152 3.49 16.55 17.82
C ASP A 152 2.95 17.98 17.69
N SER A 153 3.61 18.94 18.34
CA SER A 153 3.29 20.37 18.30
C SER A 153 3.88 21.07 17.07
N ARG A 154 4.45 20.33 16.12
CA ARG A 154 5.01 20.86 14.86
C ARG A 154 4.26 20.36 13.63
N ALA A 155 3.44 19.33 13.75
CA ALA A 155 2.74 18.73 12.61
C ALA A 155 1.94 19.74 11.77
N ALA A 156 1.28 20.71 12.41
CA ALA A 156 0.50 21.75 11.73
C ALA A 156 1.34 22.68 10.84
N ILE A 157 2.65 22.82 11.13
CA ILE A 157 3.55 23.64 10.33
C ILE A 157 3.61 23.15 8.88
N GLN A 158 3.47 21.84 8.65
CA GLN A 158 3.41 21.28 7.29
C GLN A 158 2.22 21.86 6.51
N VAL A 159 1.06 21.96 7.17
CA VAL A 159 -0.18 22.51 6.58
C VAL A 159 -0.03 24.02 6.34
N PHE A 160 0.53 24.76 7.30
CA PHE A 160 0.72 26.21 7.16
C PHE A 160 1.66 26.55 6.00
N GLN A 161 2.71 25.77 5.84
CA GLN A 161 3.63 25.94 4.71
C GLN A 161 2.97 25.62 3.37
N ASP A 162 2.22 24.52 3.28
CA ASP A 162 1.50 24.16 2.06
C ASP A 162 0.46 25.25 1.72
N ALA A 163 -0.28 25.75 2.72
CA ALA A 163 -1.22 26.86 2.58
C ALA A 163 -0.56 28.16 2.08
N ALA A 164 0.60 28.52 2.64
CA ALA A 164 1.39 29.68 2.21
C ALA A 164 1.86 29.53 0.75
N ALA A 165 2.37 28.34 0.39
CA ALA A 165 2.79 28.03 -0.97
C ALA A 165 1.62 28.07 -1.96
N ALA A 166 0.41 27.77 -1.50
CA ALA A 166 -0.83 27.91 -2.24
C ALA A 166 -1.38 29.36 -2.24
N GLY A 167 -0.63 30.37 -1.78
CA GLY A 167 -0.98 31.79 -1.88
C GLY A 167 -1.96 32.31 -0.82
N LEU A 168 -2.19 31.58 0.27
CA LEU A 168 -2.94 32.09 1.42
C LEU A 168 -2.02 33.07 2.19
N PRO A 169 -2.56 34.15 2.79
CA PRO A 169 -1.78 35.13 3.54
C PRO A 169 -1.39 34.58 4.92
N VAL A 170 -0.59 33.52 4.93
CA VAL A 170 -0.09 32.85 6.14
C VAL A 170 1.16 33.58 6.64
N ASP A 171 1.15 34.02 7.89
CA ASP A 171 2.37 34.43 8.58
C ASP A 171 3.12 33.18 9.06
N LEU A 172 4.26 32.90 8.42
CA LEU A 172 5.15 31.81 8.81
C LEU A 172 6.19 32.22 9.87
N GLY A 173 6.22 33.48 10.31
CA GLY A 173 7.13 33.96 11.35
C GLY A 173 7.09 33.16 12.67
N PRO A 174 5.92 32.74 13.19
CA PRO A 174 5.83 31.79 14.30
C PRO A 174 6.52 30.45 13.97
N SER A 175 6.27 29.89 12.79
CA SER A 175 6.87 28.63 12.35
C SER A 175 8.39 28.73 12.19
N ASP A 176 8.89 29.84 11.63
CA ASP A 176 10.32 30.11 11.48
C ASP A 176 11.04 30.16 12.84
N ARG A 177 10.42 30.77 13.86
CA ARG A 177 10.95 30.78 15.24
C ARG A 177 10.99 29.38 15.87
N LEU A 178 9.93 28.59 15.68
CA LEU A 178 9.86 27.22 16.21
C LEU A 178 10.90 26.32 15.53
N MET A 179 11.03 26.38 14.21
CA MET A 179 12.01 25.57 13.48
C MET A 179 13.45 25.97 13.82
N ALA A 180 13.74 27.26 14.01
CA ALA A 180 15.06 27.71 14.45
C ALA A 180 15.40 27.24 15.87
N ALA A 181 14.43 27.28 16.79
CA ALA A 181 14.61 26.74 18.14
C ALA A 181 14.85 25.22 18.11
N ASP A 182 14.05 24.47 17.34
CA ASP A 182 14.12 23.02 17.25
C ASP A 182 15.41 22.53 16.56
N LEU A 183 16.00 23.33 15.67
CA LEU A 183 17.26 23.03 15.01
C LEU A 183 18.40 22.79 16.02
N SER A 184 18.41 23.56 17.11
CA SER A 184 19.41 23.48 18.19
C SER A 184 19.20 22.30 19.16
N LEU A 185 18.04 21.65 19.13
CA LEU A 185 17.71 20.58 20.07
C LEU A 185 18.39 19.26 19.68
N PRO A 186 18.72 18.41 20.66
CA PRO A 186 19.36 17.13 20.38
C PRO A 186 18.37 16.14 19.71
N PRO A 187 18.82 15.20 18.87
CA PRO A 187 17.92 14.27 18.17
C PRO A 187 17.02 13.43 19.07
N GLU A 188 17.40 13.24 20.33
CA GLU A 188 16.68 12.53 21.39
C GLU A 188 15.26 13.06 21.66
N GLN A 189 14.91 14.25 21.13
CA GLN A 189 13.54 14.74 21.12
C GLN A 189 12.61 13.84 20.28
N TYR A 190 13.15 13.14 19.27
CA TYR A 190 12.43 12.18 18.44
C TYR A 190 12.69 10.77 18.95
N TRP A 191 12.08 10.40 20.08
CA TRP A 191 12.31 9.10 20.71
C TRP A 191 11.21 8.06 20.43
N TRP A 192 10.15 8.44 19.71
CA TRP A 192 9.09 7.54 19.27
C TRP A 192 8.83 7.73 17.78
N VAL A 193 8.43 6.65 17.11
CA VAL A 193 8.39 6.59 15.64
C VAL A 193 7.36 7.53 15.01
N ASP A 194 6.27 7.83 15.71
CA ASP A 194 5.22 8.71 15.21
C ASP A 194 5.75 10.12 14.93
N ALA A 195 6.78 10.55 15.68
CA ALA A 195 7.46 11.84 15.50
C ALA A 195 8.00 12.03 14.07
N MET A 196 8.32 10.93 13.37
CA MET A 196 8.74 11.00 11.98
C MET A 196 7.68 11.67 11.10
N PHE A 197 6.41 11.29 11.22
CA PHE A 197 5.36 11.93 10.41
C PHE A 197 5.17 13.39 10.78
N MET A 198 5.25 13.68 12.08
CA MET A 198 4.95 15.02 12.60
C MET A 198 5.98 16.04 12.15
N GLY A 199 7.27 15.68 12.11
CA GLY A 199 8.31 16.68 11.84
C GLY A 199 9.43 16.29 10.89
N LEU A 200 9.63 15.01 10.51
CA LEU A 200 10.69 14.65 9.56
C LEU A 200 10.55 15.38 8.20
N PRO A 201 9.34 15.51 7.60
CA PRO A 201 9.17 16.24 6.35
C PRO A 201 9.45 17.74 6.45
N LEU A 202 9.41 18.36 7.64
CA LEU A 202 9.60 19.81 7.80
C LEU A 202 11.02 20.25 7.46
N TRP A 203 12.02 19.44 7.80
CA TRP A 203 13.43 19.80 7.69
C TRP A 203 13.89 20.06 6.24
N PRO A 204 13.65 19.17 5.25
CA PRO A 204 13.98 19.48 3.87
C PRO A 204 13.16 20.67 3.33
N ARG A 205 11.91 20.81 3.77
CA ARG A 205 11.07 21.96 3.39
C ARG A 205 11.62 23.29 3.93
N TRP A 206 12.13 23.32 5.16
CA TRP A 206 12.77 24.50 5.75
C TRP A 206 14.15 24.77 5.15
N ALA A 207 14.90 23.73 4.81
CA ALA A 207 16.14 23.86 4.05
C ALA A 207 15.89 24.56 2.72
N ALA A 208 14.89 24.12 1.96
CA ALA A 208 14.50 24.75 0.69
C ALA A 208 14.01 26.20 0.88
N ARG A 209 13.24 26.47 1.94
CA ARG A 209 12.72 27.82 2.25
C ARG A 209 13.81 28.81 2.64
N THR A 210 14.80 28.38 3.42
CA THR A 210 15.79 29.28 4.06
C THR A 210 17.15 29.28 3.38
N GLY A 211 17.45 28.26 2.57
CA GLY A 211 18.80 28.02 2.03
C GLY A 211 19.82 27.57 3.08
N ASN A 212 19.42 27.35 4.34
CA ASN A 212 20.33 26.97 5.41
C ASN A 212 20.54 25.46 5.44
N ALA A 213 21.78 25.04 5.13
CA ALA A 213 22.19 23.63 5.07
C ALA A 213 22.05 22.87 6.41
N ALA A 214 22.00 23.57 7.55
CA ALA A 214 21.78 22.92 8.84
C ALA A 214 20.41 22.23 8.93
N TYR A 215 19.37 22.77 8.28
CA TYR A 215 18.06 22.12 8.19
C TYR A 215 18.12 20.86 7.33
N ALA A 216 18.90 20.86 6.24
CA ALA A 216 19.08 19.67 5.40
C ALA A 216 19.79 18.54 6.16
N ALA A 217 20.78 18.87 7.00
CA ALA A 217 21.44 17.84 7.83
C ALA A 217 20.51 17.23 8.90
N LYS A 218 19.47 17.95 9.33
CA LYS A 218 18.69 17.59 10.52
C LYS A 218 17.80 16.37 10.32
N HIS A 219 17.15 16.19 9.16
CA HIS A 219 16.31 15.00 8.95
C HIS A 219 17.13 13.70 8.98
N ALA A 220 18.36 13.73 8.47
CA ALA A 220 19.28 12.60 8.55
C ALA A 220 19.57 12.23 10.01
N GLN A 221 19.96 13.22 10.82
CA GLN A 221 20.29 13.02 12.24
C GLN A 221 19.11 12.45 13.04
N LEU A 222 17.89 12.96 12.80
CA LEU A 222 16.68 12.50 13.49
C LEU A 222 16.31 11.08 13.09
N TYR A 223 16.40 10.77 11.79
CA TYR A 223 16.13 9.44 11.28
C TYR A 223 17.15 8.42 11.80
N ASP A 224 18.45 8.74 11.74
CA ASP A 224 19.52 7.89 12.24
C ASP A 224 19.39 7.64 13.74
N PHE A 225 19.05 8.68 14.50
CA PHE A 225 18.77 8.54 15.93
C PHE A 225 17.64 7.53 16.16
N LEU A 226 16.47 7.69 15.54
CA LEU A 226 15.37 6.74 15.69
C LEU A 226 15.76 5.32 15.26
N LYS A 227 16.44 5.19 14.12
CA LYS A 227 16.78 3.89 13.52
C LYS A 227 17.77 3.10 14.38
N TYR A 228 18.84 3.75 14.85
CA TYR A 228 19.99 3.08 15.46
C TYR A 228 20.14 3.34 16.96
N ARG A 229 19.45 4.36 17.50
CA ARG A 229 19.57 4.78 18.90
C ARG A 229 18.20 4.76 19.59
N GLY A 230 17.34 5.75 19.45
CA GLY A 230 15.94 5.71 19.93
C GLY A 230 15.74 5.60 21.46
N ALA A 231 16.79 5.34 22.24
CA ALA A 231 16.77 5.35 23.70
C ALA A 231 16.74 6.78 24.23
N THR A 232 16.01 7.00 25.32
CA THR A 232 15.81 8.34 25.88
C THR A 232 15.69 8.32 27.40
N THR A 233 16.15 9.37 28.06
CA THR A 233 15.93 9.58 29.49
C THR A 233 14.56 10.16 29.80
N TRP A 234 13.82 10.66 28.79
CA TRP A 234 12.49 11.23 28.94
C TRP A 234 11.40 10.18 29.23
N ARG A 235 11.71 8.89 29.03
CA ARG A 235 10.82 7.78 29.31
C ARG A 235 11.49 6.75 30.21
N SER A 236 10.90 6.50 31.37
CA SER A 236 11.44 5.52 32.32
C SER A 236 11.51 4.12 31.70
N GLY A 237 12.61 3.40 31.92
CA GLY A 237 12.86 2.06 31.37
C GLY A 237 13.37 2.01 29.93
N CYS A 238 13.51 3.16 29.27
CA CYS A 238 13.88 3.28 27.86
C CYS A 238 15.39 3.17 27.62
N THR A 239 15.96 1.97 27.76
CA THR A 239 17.42 1.76 27.63
C THR A 239 17.84 1.02 26.36
N ASN A 240 16.92 0.37 25.65
CA ASN A 240 17.23 -0.38 24.44
C ASN A 240 17.43 0.54 23.25
N THR A 241 18.41 0.21 22.40
CA THR A 241 18.76 1.01 21.25
C THR A 241 18.26 0.44 19.92
N GLY A 242 17.90 1.33 19.00
CA GLY A 242 17.49 1.02 17.63
C GLY A 242 16.02 0.61 17.54
N LEU A 243 15.20 1.46 16.91
CA LEU A 243 13.76 1.21 16.82
C LEU A 243 13.36 0.42 15.56
N PHE A 244 14.26 0.31 14.58
CA PHE A 244 14.00 -0.48 13.38
C PHE A 244 14.51 -1.91 13.55
N ASP A 245 13.60 -2.87 13.41
CA ASP A 245 13.94 -4.28 13.37
C ASP A 245 14.19 -4.73 11.93
N ALA A 246 15.47 -4.89 11.59
CA ALA A 246 15.86 -5.36 10.26
C ALA A 246 15.44 -6.82 9.96
N SER A 247 15.10 -7.62 10.98
CA SER A 247 14.62 -8.99 10.76
C SER A 247 13.13 -9.07 10.45
N GLU A 248 12.37 -8.03 10.82
CA GLU A 248 10.93 -7.94 10.59
C GLU A 248 10.57 -6.87 9.57
N ASP A 249 11.50 -6.00 9.18
CA ASP A 249 11.26 -4.80 8.35
C ASP A 249 10.18 -3.88 8.93
N LEU A 250 10.12 -3.80 10.27
CA LEU A 250 9.13 -3.02 11.03
C LEU A 250 9.80 -2.22 12.15
N TRP A 251 9.07 -1.23 12.64
CA TRP A 251 9.52 -0.32 13.67
C TRP A 251 8.75 -0.53 14.98
N TRP A 252 9.48 -0.76 16.07
CA TRP A 252 8.91 -0.66 17.41
C TRP A 252 8.51 0.79 17.67
N ARG A 253 7.38 1.02 18.35
CA ARG A 253 6.91 2.39 18.62
C ARG A 253 7.98 3.23 19.32
N ASP A 254 8.69 2.61 20.25
CA ASP A 254 9.79 3.18 21.02
C ASP A 254 10.62 2.05 21.68
N CYS A 255 11.69 2.44 22.36
CA CYS A 255 12.63 1.61 23.10
C CYS A 255 12.03 0.61 24.12
N MET A 256 10.83 0.87 24.67
CA MET A 256 10.21 -0.03 25.65
C MET A 256 9.64 -1.27 24.98
N TYR A 257 9.32 -1.18 23.69
CA TYR A 257 8.76 -2.30 22.93
C TYR A 257 9.82 -3.23 22.34
N VAL A 258 11.08 -2.80 22.26
CA VAL A 258 12.21 -3.61 21.74
C VAL A 258 12.34 -4.97 22.46
N PRO A 259 12.41 -5.04 23.81
CA PRO A 259 12.48 -6.32 24.51
C PRO A 259 11.10 -6.96 24.70
N ARG A 260 10.02 -6.19 24.49
CA ARG A 260 8.67 -6.62 24.83
C ARG A 260 8.16 -7.67 23.86
N ARG A 261 7.38 -8.60 24.40
CA ARG A 261 6.57 -9.54 23.64
C ARG A 261 5.10 -9.39 24.02
N ASP A 262 4.21 -9.72 23.10
CA ASP A 262 2.78 -9.79 23.40
C ASP A 262 2.42 -11.12 24.09
N ALA A 263 1.12 -11.32 24.36
CA ALA A 263 0.60 -12.50 25.01
C ALA A 263 0.81 -13.81 24.22
N LEU A 264 1.15 -13.73 22.93
CA LEU A 264 1.48 -14.87 22.06
C LEU A 264 2.98 -15.08 21.91
N GLY A 265 3.80 -14.27 22.59
CA GLY A 265 5.26 -14.35 22.50
C GLY A 265 5.86 -13.66 21.27
N HIS A 266 5.07 -12.93 20.48
CA HIS A 266 5.54 -12.22 19.29
C HIS A 266 6.07 -10.82 19.64
N LYS A 267 6.91 -10.26 18.75
CA LYS A 267 7.35 -8.86 18.84
C LYS A 267 6.16 -7.92 18.64
N VAL A 268 6.11 -6.84 19.41
CA VAL A 268 4.98 -5.89 19.40
C VAL A 268 5.22 -4.78 18.37
N PHE A 269 4.65 -4.93 17.18
CA PHE A 269 4.63 -3.88 16.16
C PHE A 269 3.23 -3.30 15.99
N TRP A 270 3.11 -2.02 16.34
CA TRP A 270 1.86 -1.29 16.23
C TRP A 270 1.64 -0.77 14.82
N ALA A 271 0.47 -1.06 14.25
CA ALA A 271 0.17 -0.74 12.87
C ALA A 271 0.19 0.77 12.60
N ARG A 272 -0.47 1.60 13.42
CA ARG A 272 -0.48 3.06 13.19
C ARG A 272 0.91 3.69 13.34
N GLY A 273 1.72 3.22 14.29
CA GLY A 273 3.10 3.68 14.44
C GLY A 273 3.94 3.41 13.17
N ASN A 274 3.82 2.21 12.61
CA ASN A 274 4.47 1.88 11.33
C ASN A 274 3.86 2.65 10.14
N GLY A 275 2.55 2.90 10.17
CA GLY A 275 1.87 3.77 9.20
C GLY A 275 2.44 5.19 9.19
N TRP A 276 2.70 5.75 10.37
CA TRP A 276 3.34 7.07 10.49
C TRP A 276 4.73 7.09 9.86
N VAL A 277 5.54 6.04 10.08
CA VAL A 277 6.87 5.94 9.45
C VAL A 277 6.75 5.91 7.93
N MET A 278 5.91 5.03 7.37
CA MET A 278 5.78 4.93 5.91
C MET A 278 5.25 6.22 5.28
N ALA A 279 4.25 6.85 5.90
CA ALA A 279 3.73 8.14 5.44
C ALA A 279 4.78 9.26 5.57
N ALA A 280 5.63 9.23 6.61
CA ALA A 280 6.75 10.15 6.75
C ALA A 280 7.78 9.97 5.64
N MET A 281 8.10 8.73 5.24
CA MET A 281 9.02 8.47 4.13
C MET A 281 8.48 9.06 2.83
N ALA A 282 7.20 8.82 2.52
CA ALA A 282 6.55 9.38 1.35
C ALA A 282 6.58 10.92 1.35
N ARG A 283 6.17 11.56 2.45
CA ARG A 283 6.15 13.02 2.57
C ARG A 283 7.53 13.67 2.56
N THR A 284 8.53 13.02 3.16
CA THR A 284 9.92 13.49 3.15
C THR A 284 10.47 13.41 1.73
N LEU A 285 10.25 12.30 1.01
CA LEU A 285 10.66 12.15 -0.39
C LEU A 285 9.98 13.16 -1.34
N MET A 286 8.76 13.61 -1.05
CA MET A 286 8.12 14.71 -1.79
C MET A 286 8.80 16.06 -1.58
N ALA A 287 9.46 16.26 -0.44
CA ALA A 287 10.09 17.52 -0.07
C ALA A 287 11.59 17.58 -0.39
N LEU A 288 12.25 16.43 -0.53
CA LEU A 288 13.68 16.37 -0.78
C LEU A 288 14.03 16.79 -2.20
N PRO A 289 15.16 17.48 -2.42
CA PRO A 289 15.72 17.61 -3.76
C PRO A 289 16.11 16.24 -4.30
N ALA A 290 16.01 16.04 -5.61
CA ALA A 290 16.33 14.76 -6.24
C ALA A 290 17.79 14.30 -6.01
N THR A 291 18.69 15.24 -5.72
CA THR A 291 20.11 15.03 -5.44
C THR A 291 20.42 14.83 -3.96
N ASP A 292 19.41 14.78 -3.08
CA ASP A 292 19.66 14.64 -1.64
C ASP A 292 20.35 13.29 -1.33
N PRO A 293 21.45 13.29 -0.56
CA PRO A 293 22.20 12.07 -0.28
C PRO A 293 21.43 11.05 0.57
N GLN A 294 20.38 11.47 1.29
CA GLN A 294 19.55 10.57 2.11
C GLN A 294 18.34 10.02 1.37
N ALA A 295 18.03 10.52 0.18
CA ALA A 295 16.90 10.02 -0.60
C ALA A 295 16.96 8.49 -0.84
N PRO A 296 18.12 7.85 -1.13
CA PRO A 296 18.19 6.40 -1.28
C PRO A 296 17.76 5.62 -0.03
N GLU A 297 18.11 6.09 1.17
CA GLU A 297 17.76 5.44 2.44
C GLU A 297 16.23 5.47 2.66
N TYR A 298 15.59 6.62 2.46
CA TYR A 298 14.13 6.73 2.63
C TYR A 298 13.36 5.93 1.57
N ARG A 299 13.89 5.85 0.33
CA ARG A 299 13.32 4.98 -0.71
C ARG A 299 13.43 3.52 -0.30
N SER A 300 14.59 3.08 0.17
CA SER A 300 14.81 1.72 0.64
C SER A 300 13.92 1.37 1.83
N MET A 301 13.78 2.28 2.81
CA MET A 301 12.91 2.06 3.96
C MET A 301 11.44 1.91 3.55
N LEU A 302 10.95 2.79 2.67
CA LEU A 302 9.58 2.66 2.14
C LEU A 302 9.39 1.32 1.42
N GLN A 303 10.34 0.90 0.57
CA GLN A 303 10.29 -0.38 -0.14
C GLN A 303 10.27 -1.59 0.80
N ARG A 304 11.17 -1.63 1.81
CA ARG A 304 11.25 -2.73 2.79
C ARG A 304 9.96 -2.85 3.58
N MET A 305 9.48 -1.73 4.14
CA MET A 305 8.25 -1.72 4.91
C MET A 305 7.05 -2.09 4.03
N SER A 306 6.94 -1.57 2.80
CA SER A 306 5.87 -1.94 1.85
C SER A 306 5.85 -3.44 1.58
N ALA A 307 7.01 -4.06 1.33
CA ALA A 307 7.12 -5.49 1.11
C ALA A 307 6.62 -6.29 2.32
N ARG A 308 6.97 -5.86 3.54
CA ARG A 308 6.53 -6.52 4.77
C ARG A 308 5.04 -6.33 5.03
N VAL A 309 4.53 -5.10 5.03
CA VAL A 309 3.13 -4.84 5.38
C VAL A 309 2.18 -5.47 4.38
N ALA A 310 2.56 -5.59 3.10
CA ALA A 310 1.80 -6.34 2.09
C ALA A 310 1.56 -7.81 2.49
N GLN A 311 2.54 -8.46 3.14
CA GLN A 311 2.39 -9.84 3.64
C GLN A 311 1.49 -9.94 4.87
N LEU A 312 1.27 -8.83 5.57
CA LEU A 312 0.51 -8.75 6.82
C LEU A 312 -0.90 -8.21 6.61
N GLN A 313 -1.30 -7.94 5.36
CA GLN A 313 -2.64 -7.48 5.03
C GLN A 313 -3.67 -8.57 5.33
N GLY A 314 -4.80 -8.19 5.93
CA GLY A 314 -5.91 -9.11 6.08
C GLY A 314 -6.61 -9.42 4.76
N THR A 315 -7.37 -10.51 4.74
CA THR A 315 -8.18 -10.92 3.58
C THR A 315 -9.31 -9.95 3.24
N ASP A 316 -9.67 -9.05 4.16
CA ASP A 316 -10.62 -7.96 3.98
C ASP A 316 -9.95 -6.65 3.49
N GLY A 317 -8.64 -6.70 3.19
CA GLY A 317 -7.84 -5.55 2.76
C GLY A 317 -7.33 -4.67 3.89
N MET A 318 -7.79 -4.87 5.13
CA MET A 318 -7.47 -4.02 6.28
C MET A 318 -6.31 -4.58 7.11
N TRP A 319 -5.55 -3.70 7.77
CA TRP A 319 -4.60 -4.10 8.80
C TRP A 319 -5.24 -4.02 10.18
N ARG A 320 -4.76 -4.87 11.09
CA ARG A 320 -5.17 -4.89 12.50
C ARG A 320 -4.19 -4.06 13.29
N SER A 321 -4.61 -3.61 14.48
CA SER A 321 -3.77 -2.75 15.32
C SER A 321 -2.42 -3.39 15.71
N SER A 322 -2.39 -4.72 15.88
CA SER A 322 -1.15 -5.51 16.03
C SER A 322 -0.79 -6.19 14.71
N LEU A 323 0.39 -5.90 14.17
CA LEU A 323 0.83 -6.40 12.87
C LEU A 323 1.20 -7.89 12.87
N LEU A 324 1.84 -8.37 13.94
CA LEU A 324 2.27 -9.78 14.03
C LEU A 324 1.29 -10.67 14.81
N SER A 325 0.32 -10.07 15.49
CA SER A 325 -0.69 -10.79 16.28
C SER A 325 -2.08 -10.22 16.06
N PRO A 326 -2.61 -10.28 14.82
CA PRO A 326 -3.92 -9.75 14.49
C PRO A 326 -5.04 -10.39 15.33
N ALA A 327 -4.86 -11.64 15.79
CA ALA A 327 -5.83 -12.32 16.65
C ALA A 327 -6.03 -11.65 18.03
N LEU A 328 -5.05 -10.87 18.52
CA LEU A 328 -5.19 -10.13 19.79
C LEU A 328 -6.05 -8.87 19.64
N HIS A 329 -6.11 -8.30 18.43
CA HIS A 329 -6.91 -7.12 18.09
C HIS A 329 -7.54 -7.33 16.71
N PRO A 330 -8.55 -8.22 16.58
CA PRO A 330 -9.00 -8.72 15.28
C PRO A 330 -9.78 -7.69 14.45
N ALA A 331 -10.29 -6.64 15.10
CA ALA A 331 -11.05 -5.58 14.44
C ALA A 331 -10.19 -4.79 13.43
N PRO A 332 -10.73 -4.45 12.25
CA PRO A 332 -10.01 -3.69 11.24
C PRO A 332 -9.70 -2.27 11.74
N GLU A 333 -8.45 -1.83 11.56
CA GLU A 333 -7.96 -0.55 12.04
C GLU A 333 -7.76 0.42 10.87
N THR A 334 -8.55 1.49 10.84
CA THR A 334 -8.70 2.39 9.69
C THR A 334 -7.49 3.29 9.50
N SER A 335 -6.93 3.83 10.58
CA SER A 335 -5.88 4.86 10.47
C SER A 335 -4.57 4.30 9.91
N ALA A 336 -4.11 3.13 10.38
CA ALA A 336 -2.95 2.44 9.86
C ALA A 336 -3.16 1.97 8.42
N THR A 337 -4.32 1.37 8.14
CA THR A 337 -4.68 0.93 6.78
C THR A 337 -4.60 2.10 5.80
N ALA A 338 -5.15 3.26 6.17
CA ALA A 338 -5.08 4.45 5.33
C ALA A 338 -3.65 4.99 5.16
N LEU A 339 -2.83 5.02 6.21
CA LEU A 339 -1.43 5.44 6.11
C LEU A 339 -0.57 4.51 5.22
N PHE A 340 -0.78 3.19 5.33
CA PHE A 340 -0.13 2.22 4.45
C PHE A 340 -0.58 2.40 3.00
N THR A 341 -1.90 2.57 2.79
CA THR A 341 -2.49 2.82 1.47
C THR A 341 -1.90 4.09 0.83
N TYR A 342 -1.84 5.19 1.59
CA TYR A 342 -1.22 6.45 1.17
C TYR A 342 0.23 6.27 0.71
N ALA A 343 1.06 5.64 1.54
CA ALA A 343 2.48 5.48 1.26
C ALA A 343 2.76 4.52 0.09
N MET A 344 2.00 3.42 -0.02
CA MET A 344 2.13 2.49 -1.15
C MET A 344 1.60 3.08 -2.45
N ALA A 345 0.48 3.81 -2.43
CA ALA A 345 -0.04 4.51 -3.60
C ALA A 345 0.96 5.57 -4.11
N TYR A 346 1.58 6.34 -3.20
CA TYR A 346 2.70 7.22 -3.53
C TYR A 346 3.86 6.45 -4.19
N GLY A 347 4.24 5.30 -3.62
CA GLY A 347 5.30 4.45 -4.14
C GLY A 347 5.01 3.97 -5.57
N ILE A 348 3.78 3.56 -5.86
CA ILE A 348 3.36 3.15 -7.21
C ILE A 348 3.40 4.35 -8.17
N ARG A 349 2.80 5.49 -7.78
CA ARG A 349 2.73 6.69 -8.61
C ARG A 349 4.11 7.21 -9.02
N THR A 350 5.08 7.13 -8.11
CA THR A 350 6.45 7.60 -8.34
C THR A 350 7.37 6.55 -8.99
N GLY A 351 6.86 5.34 -9.25
CA GLY A 351 7.64 4.22 -9.80
C GLY A 351 8.62 3.61 -8.80
N LEU A 352 8.47 3.91 -7.51
CA LEU A 352 9.30 3.38 -6.43
C LEU A 352 8.92 1.96 -6.03
N LEU A 353 7.64 1.65 -6.16
CA LEU A 353 7.05 0.34 -5.98
C LEU A 353 6.51 -0.14 -7.32
N ASP A 354 6.76 -1.39 -7.67
CA ASP A 354 6.25 -1.96 -8.91
C ASP A 354 4.74 -2.18 -8.81
N ALA A 355 3.99 -1.64 -9.79
CA ALA A 355 2.55 -1.74 -9.78
C ALA A 355 2.01 -3.18 -9.74
N PRO A 356 2.58 -4.17 -10.46
CA PRO A 356 2.08 -5.55 -10.42
C PRO A 356 2.06 -6.17 -9.02
N THR A 357 3.02 -5.84 -8.16
CA THR A 357 3.05 -6.35 -6.78
C THR A 357 2.13 -5.56 -5.86
N TYR A 358 2.17 -4.23 -5.92
CA TYR A 358 1.58 -3.40 -4.88
C TYR A 358 0.21 -2.80 -5.22
N LEU A 359 -0.16 -2.70 -6.50
CA LEU A 359 -1.47 -2.16 -6.89
C LEU A 359 -2.63 -3.01 -6.33
N PRO A 360 -2.62 -4.36 -6.42
CA PRO A 360 -3.67 -5.18 -5.80
C PRO A 360 -3.82 -4.93 -4.29
N VAL A 361 -2.68 -4.83 -3.58
CA VAL A 361 -2.64 -4.56 -2.13
C VAL A 361 -3.33 -3.23 -1.80
N VAL A 362 -2.99 -2.17 -2.54
CA VAL A 362 -3.59 -0.83 -2.39
C VAL A 362 -5.09 -0.84 -2.71
N LEU A 363 -5.51 -1.54 -3.76
CA LEU A 363 -6.92 -1.58 -4.16
C LEU A 363 -7.78 -2.38 -3.17
N GLU A 364 -7.28 -3.48 -2.62
CA GLU A 364 -7.96 -4.21 -1.55
C GLU A 364 -8.05 -3.37 -0.27
N ALA A 365 -6.99 -2.63 0.07
CA ALA A 365 -7.02 -1.70 1.19
C ALA A 365 -8.04 -0.58 0.99
N TRP A 366 -8.08 0.01 -0.21
CA TRP A 366 -9.08 1.03 -0.56
C TRP A 366 -10.51 0.48 -0.54
N ARG A 367 -10.71 -0.76 -0.98
CA ARG A 367 -12.01 -1.45 -0.87
C ARG A 367 -12.40 -1.59 0.60
N GLY A 368 -11.52 -2.12 1.45
CA GLY A 368 -11.76 -2.22 2.89
C GLY A 368 -12.10 -0.87 3.53
N LEU A 369 -11.31 0.16 3.25
CA LEU A 369 -11.53 1.52 3.75
C LEU A 369 -12.91 2.07 3.35
N THR A 370 -13.36 1.81 2.12
CA THR A 370 -14.63 2.36 1.61
C THR A 370 -15.86 1.51 1.92
N THR A 371 -15.71 0.20 2.15
CA THR A 371 -16.85 -0.71 2.40
C THR A 371 -16.97 -1.17 3.86
N ILE A 372 -15.91 -1.03 4.68
CA ILE A 372 -15.90 -1.45 6.09
C ILE A 372 -15.85 -0.22 7.01
N ALA A 373 -14.94 0.73 6.73
CA ALA A 373 -14.73 1.88 7.61
C ALA A 373 -15.68 3.05 7.31
N LEU A 374 -15.81 3.46 6.05
CA LEU A 374 -16.67 4.58 5.64
C LEU A 374 -18.15 4.16 5.69
N GLN A 375 -18.93 4.81 6.55
CA GLN A 375 -20.38 4.63 6.62
C GLN A 375 -21.10 5.50 5.57
N PRO A 376 -22.34 5.15 5.18
CA PRO A 376 -23.13 5.95 4.23
C PRO A 376 -23.35 7.41 4.65
N SER A 377 -23.31 7.70 5.95
CA SER A 377 -23.41 9.06 6.50
C SER A 377 -22.14 9.91 6.27
N GLY A 378 -21.02 9.29 5.90
CA GLY A 378 -19.69 9.87 5.93
C GLY A 378 -18.94 9.62 7.25
N PHE A 379 -19.59 9.07 8.28
CA PHE A 379 -18.90 8.69 9.52
C PHE A 379 -17.82 7.66 9.22
N LEU A 380 -16.60 7.90 9.70
CA LEU A 380 -15.48 6.98 9.51
C LEU A 380 -15.23 6.19 10.80
N SER A 381 -15.58 4.90 10.76
CA SER A 381 -15.42 3.96 11.88
C SER A 381 -14.05 3.27 11.85
N GLY A 382 -13.76 2.42 12.83
CA GLY A 382 -12.53 1.64 12.88
C GLY A 382 -11.30 2.46 13.29
N CYS A 383 -11.52 3.64 13.88
CA CYS A 383 -10.45 4.54 14.31
C CYS A 383 -10.02 4.19 15.73
N GLN A 384 -8.82 3.65 15.91
CA GLN A 384 -8.27 3.47 17.25
C GLN A 384 -7.94 4.82 17.87
N SER A 385 -8.44 5.05 19.09
CA SER A 385 -8.16 6.23 19.91
C SER A 385 -6.66 6.48 20.13
N VAL A 386 -6.32 7.66 20.65
CA VAL A 386 -4.93 8.02 21.00
C VAL A 386 -4.32 6.94 21.90
N GLY A 387 -3.13 6.48 21.55
CA GLY A 387 -2.43 5.42 22.26
C GLY A 387 -1.00 5.25 21.76
N GLU A 388 -0.25 4.36 22.41
CA GLU A 388 1.16 4.08 22.13
C GLU A 388 1.45 2.61 21.78
N ALA A 389 0.40 1.81 21.59
CA ALA A 389 0.48 0.37 21.37
C ALA A 389 -0.74 -0.13 20.58
N PRO A 390 -0.74 -1.41 20.16
CA PRO A 390 -1.95 -2.06 19.69
C PRO A 390 -3.10 -1.93 20.68
N GLY A 391 -4.30 -1.69 20.15
CA GLY A 391 -5.52 -1.53 20.93
C GLY A 391 -6.73 -1.54 20.01
N ASP A 392 -7.90 -1.74 20.60
CA ASP A 392 -9.11 -1.94 19.81
C ASP A 392 -9.59 -0.62 19.18
N PRO A 393 -9.89 -0.62 17.86
CA PRO A 393 -10.46 0.52 17.20
C PRO A 393 -11.89 0.80 17.65
N SER A 394 -12.26 2.09 17.67
CA SER A 394 -13.63 2.49 17.96
C SER A 394 -14.51 2.36 16.72
N THR A 395 -15.70 1.79 16.90
CA THR A 395 -16.74 1.75 15.86
C THR A 395 -17.78 2.87 16.01
N THR A 396 -17.73 3.62 17.11
CA THR A 396 -18.73 4.63 17.48
C THR A 396 -18.15 6.04 17.64
N SER A 397 -16.83 6.19 17.57
CA SER A 397 -16.15 7.48 17.54
C SER A 397 -15.09 7.52 16.45
N SER A 398 -14.87 8.72 15.90
CA SER A 398 -13.80 9.01 14.94
C SER A 398 -12.82 10.02 15.52
N ILE A 399 -11.76 10.32 14.79
CA ILE A 399 -10.71 11.27 15.22
C ILE A 399 -9.97 11.86 14.02
N GLY A 400 -9.54 13.12 14.15
CA GLY A 400 -9.02 13.91 13.02
C GLY A 400 -7.89 13.24 12.24
N TYR A 401 -6.91 12.64 12.92
CA TYR A 401 -5.80 11.97 12.23
C TYR A 401 -6.24 10.72 11.46
N CYS A 402 -7.29 10.03 11.89
CA CYS A 402 -7.83 8.86 11.22
C CYS A 402 -8.54 9.28 9.93
N VAL A 403 -9.42 10.29 10.02
CA VAL A 403 -10.12 10.86 8.86
C VAL A 403 -9.14 11.52 7.90
N GLY A 404 -8.13 12.23 8.42
CA GLY A 404 -7.04 12.81 7.65
C GLY A 404 -6.21 11.76 6.91
N ALA A 405 -5.84 10.66 7.57
CA ALA A 405 -5.15 9.55 6.92
C ALA A 405 -5.99 8.96 5.78
N PHE A 406 -7.30 8.75 5.99
CA PHE A 406 -8.22 8.30 4.94
C PHE A 406 -8.25 9.26 3.75
N GLY A 407 -8.36 10.57 4.01
CA GLY A 407 -8.31 11.59 2.98
C GLY A 407 -6.98 11.62 2.22
N LEU A 408 -5.84 11.51 2.92
CA LEU A 408 -4.52 11.40 2.30
C LEU A 408 -4.42 10.16 1.41
N ALA A 409 -4.88 9.00 1.88
CA ALA A 409 -4.94 7.79 1.09
C ALA A 409 -5.75 7.99 -0.19
N ALA A 410 -6.94 8.59 -0.07
CA ALA A 410 -7.80 8.88 -1.21
C ALA A 410 -7.11 9.79 -2.24
N LEU A 411 -6.40 10.82 -1.79
CA LEU A 411 -5.69 11.76 -2.68
C LEU A 411 -4.59 11.07 -3.51
N GLU A 412 -3.88 10.09 -2.94
CA GLU A 412 -2.89 9.30 -3.69
C GLU A 412 -3.53 8.20 -4.55
N VAL A 413 -4.55 7.50 -4.05
CA VAL A 413 -5.28 6.48 -4.82
C VAL A 413 -5.98 7.10 -6.05
N ALA A 414 -6.47 8.33 -5.93
CA ALA A 414 -7.04 9.10 -7.04
C ALA A 414 -6.06 9.27 -8.22
N GLN A 415 -4.76 9.32 -7.95
CA GLN A 415 -3.72 9.44 -8.99
C GLN A 415 -3.43 8.10 -9.69
N LEU A 416 -3.97 7.00 -9.18
CA LEU A 416 -3.78 5.67 -9.76
C LEU A 416 -4.79 5.34 -10.85
N GLU A 417 -5.81 6.17 -11.12
CA GLU A 417 -6.84 5.97 -12.17
C GLU A 417 -6.24 5.65 -13.55
N GLY A 418 -5.01 6.10 -13.81
CA GLY A 418 -4.29 5.77 -15.04
C GLY A 418 -3.97 4.28 -15.19
N TRP A 419 -3.89 3.49 -14.12
CA TRP A 419 -3.67 2.05 -14.21
C TRP A 419 -4.94 1.33 -14.68
N LEU A 420 -4.77 0.41 -15.63
CA LEU A 420 -5.88 -0.30 -16.26
C LEU A 420 -5.87 -1.79 -15.92
N ALA A 421 -4.69 -2.40 -15.94
CA ALA A 421 -4.50 -3.80 -15.59
C ALA A 421 -3.07 -4.09 -15.16
N THR A 422 -2.91 -5.09 -14.31
CA THR A 422 -1.63 -5.70 -13.98
C THR A 422 -1.84 -7.20 -13.83
N ASP A 423 -0.85 -7.99 -14.23
CA ASP A 423 -0.91 -9.44 -13.99
C ASP A 423 0.49 -10.04 -13.88
N ARG A 424 0.81 -10.61 -12.72
CA ARG A 424 2.00 -11.41 -12.47
C ARG A 424 1.77 -12.88 -12.79
N PHE A 425 0.53 -13.30 -12.99
CA PHE A 425 0.13 -14.69 -13.21
C PHE A 425 0.56 -15.64 -12.07
N ALA A 426 0.59 -15.11 -10.83
CA ALA A 426 1.02 -15.82 -9.63
C ALA A 426 -0.04 -16.82 -9.09
N ARG A 427 -0.80 -17.44 -9.99
CA ARG A 427 -1.88 -18.39 -9.73
C ARG A 427 -1.66 -19.65 -10.54
N THR A 428 -2.34 -20.74 -10.18
CA THR A 428 -2.31 -21.99 -10.96
C THR A 428 -3.66 -22.23 -11.59
N THR A 429 -3.72 -22.30 -12.92
CA THR A 429 -4.94 -22.57 -13.68
C THR A 429 -4.68 -23.57 -14.81
N ALA A 430 -5.70 -24.32 -15.20
CA ALA A 430 -5.69 -25.14 -16.40
C ALA A 430 -6.94 -24.82 -17.24
N GLY A 431 -6.79 -24.76 -18.56
CA GLY A 431 -7.94 -24.47 -19.44
C GLY A 431 -8.28 -22.99 -19.56
N GLY A 432 -7.30 -22.09 -19.35
CA GLY A 432 -7.50 -20.65 -19.32
C GLY A 432 -6.45 -19.93 -18.48
N LEU A 433 -6.50 -18.60 -18.45
CA LEU A 433 -5.59 -17.79 -17.61
C LEU A 433 -6.24 -17.30 -16.31
N GLY A 434 -7.54 -17.50 -16.09
CA GLY A 434 -8.23 -17.01 -14.87
C GLY A 434 -8.39 -15.49 -14.81
N THR A 435 -8.41 -14.93 -13.61
CA THR A 435 -8.57 -13.49 -13.35
C THR A 435 -7.21 -12.82 -13.16
N ALA A 436 -6.96 -11.71 -13.88
CA ALA A 436 -5.77 -10.90 -13.68
C ALA A 436 -5.71 -10.30 -12.28
N ASP A 437 -4.50 -10.00 -11.81
CA ASP A 437 -4.29 -9.32 -10.53
C ASP A 437 -5.03 -7.97 -10.50
N VAL A 438 -5.08 -7.24 -11.61
CA VAL A 438 -5.98 -6.09 -11.83
C VAL A 438 -6.44 -6.12 -13.29
N GLY A 439 -7.71 -5.81 -13.56
CA GLY A 439 -8.25 -5.71 -14.92
C GLY A 439 -9.26 -6.80 -15.33
N GLY A 440 -9.59 -7.71 -14.40
CA GLY A 440 -10.69 -8.67 -14.54
C GLY A 440 -10.29 -10.01 -15.19
N VAL A 441 -11.30 -10.74 -15.68
CA VAL A 441 -11.13 -12.11 -16.20
C VAL A 441 -10.53 -12.11 -17.61
N TRP A 442 -9.55 -12.98 -17.83
CA TRP A 442 -9.00 -13.23 -19.16
C TRP A 442 -9.96 -14.01 -20.04
N THR A 443 -10.24 -13.48 -21.22
CA THR A 443 -10.94 -14.19 -22.29
C THR A 443 -9.94 -14.73 -23.29
N THR A 444 -9.90 -16.06 -23.49
CA THR A 444 -8.94 -16.72 -24.38
C THR A 444 -9.57 -17.15 -25.71
N ALA A 445 -8.81 -17.06 -26.80
CA ALA A 445 -9.19 -17.55 -28.13
C ALA A 445 -8.16 -18.56 -28.65
N GLY A 446 -8.64 -19.76 -28.98
CA GLY A 446 -7.86 -20.96 -29.27
C GLY A 446 -8.39 -22.16 -28.47
N SER A 447 -7.70 -23.31 -28.49
CA SER A 447 -8.03 -24.41 -27.60
C SER A 447 -7.79 -24.01 -26.14
N ALA A 448 -8.76 -24.23 -25.25
CA ALA A 448 -8.62 -23.90 -23.83
C ALA A 448 -7.41 -24.60 -23.18
N ALA A 449 -7.13 -25.83 -23.60
CA ALA A 449 -5.99 -26.62 -23.11
C ALA A 449 -4.61 -26.03 -23.46
N ASP A 450 -4.56 -25.01 -24.32
CA ASP A 450 -3.34 -24.28 -24.65
C ASP A 450 -3.05 -23.11 -23.70
N PHE A 451 -3.94 -22.82 -22.76
CA PHE A 451 -3.80 -21.76 -21.78
C PHE A 451 -3.73 -22.33 -20.37
N SER A 452 -2.72 -21.91 -19.62
CA SER A 452 -2.59 -22.21 -18.19
C SER A 452 -1.75 -21.14 -17.50
N THR A 453 -1.74 -21.16 -16.17
CA THR A 453 -0.75 -20.47 -15.35
C THR A 453 -0.12 -21.47 -14.37
N ASP A 454 1.15 -21.31 -14.04
CA ASP A 454 1.92 -22.26 -13.21
C ASP A 454 2.31 -21.74 -11.82
N GLY A 455 1.68 -20.65 -11.39
CA GLY A 455 2.03 -19.95 -10.15
C GLY A 455 3.12 -18.90 -10.32
N THR A 456 3.75 -18.82 -11.50
CA THR A 456 4.80 -17.82 -11.79
C THR A 456 4.63 -17.13 -13.13
N THR A 457 4.06 -17.81 -14.12
CA THR A 457 3.87 -17.29 -15.49
C THR A 457 2.56 -17.77 -16.10
N ALA A 458 2.02 -17.01 -17.06
CA ALA A 458 1.08 -17.54 -18.04
C ALA A 458 1.81 -18.41 -19.04
N ARG A 459 1.16 -19.50 -19.50
CA ARG A 459 1.70 -20.42 -20.51
C ARG A 459 0.72 -20.53 -21.66
N LEU A 460 1.19 -20.19 -22.85
CA LEU A 460 0.44 -20.25 -24.10
C LEU A 460 1.11 -21.26 -25.02
N ARG A 461 0.54 -22.47 -25.13
CA ARG A 461 0.98 -23.47 -26.12
C ARG A 461 0.53 -22.99 -27.51
N THR A 462 1.49 -22.79 -28.38
CA THR A 462 1.29 -22.16 -29.69
C THR A 462 1.77 -23.11 -30.80
N PRO A 463 0.87 -23.95 -31.35
CA PRO A 463 1.15 -24.75 -32.54
C PRO A 463 1.47 -23.90 -33.77
N ALA A 464 2.30 -24.45 -34.66
CA ALA A 464 2.66 -23.84 -35.93
C ALA A 464 1.42 -23.54 -36.78
N GLY A 465 1.42 -22.36 -37.40
CA GLY A 465 0.32 -21.88 -38.24
C GLY A 465 -0.89 -21.37 -37.44
N THR A 466 -0.82 -21.32 -36.11
CA THR A 466 -1.95 -20.94 -35.27
C THR A 466 -1.66 -19.75 -34.35
N THR A 467 -2.68 -18.95 -34.10
CA THR A 467 -2.63 -17.82 -33.15
C THR A 467 -3.30 -18.21 -31.84
N ARG A 468 -2.73 -17.78 -30.71
CA ARG A 468 -3.39 -17.78 -29.41
C ARG A 468 -3.54 -16.36 -28.94
N THR A 469 -4.73 -16.03 -28.42
CA THR A 469 -5.01 -14.67 -27.91
C THR A 469 -5.61 -14.78 -26.52
N ALA A 470 -5.22 -13.88 -25.63
CA ALA A 470 -5.87 -13.65 -24.34
C ALA A 470 -6.19 -12.15 -24.23
N THR A 471 -7.42 -11.80 -23.86
CA THR A 471 -7.90 -10.41 -23.83
C THR A 471 -8.51 -10.09 -22.47
N LEU A 472 -8.22 -8.90 -21.93
CA LEU A 472 -8.92 -8.33 -20.79
C LEU A 472 -10.02 -7.42 -21.30
N THR A 473 -11.22 -7.99 -21.47
CA THR A 473 -12.40 -7.28 -22.00
C THR A 473 -13.02 -6.32 -21.00
N GLY A 474 -12.77 -6.50 -19.70
CA GLY A 474 -13.16 -5.57 -18.64
C GLY A 474 -12.36 -4.26 -18.65
N VAL A 475 -11.24 -4.21 -19.37
CA VAL A 475 -10.49 -2.98 -19.63
C VAL A 475 -11.03 -2.33 -20.90
N SER A 476 -11.34 -1.03 -20.82
CA SER A 476 -11.66 -0.23 -21.99
C SER A 476 -11.03 1.15 -21.86
N SER A 477 -10.05 1.43 -22.71
CA SER A 477 -9.42 2.74 -22.80
C SER A 477 -9.03 3.05 -24.23
N ARG A 478 -9.04 4.33 -24.56
CA ARG A 478 -8.58 4.84 -25.85
C ARG A 478 -7.06 4.86 -25.86
N ASP A 479 -6.47 5.63 -24.97
CA ASP A 479 -5.03 5.81 -24.93
C ASP A 479 -4.43 4.74 -24.02
N ASN A 480 -3.54 3.90 -24.54
CA ASN A 480 -3.03 2.74 -23.82
C ASN A 480 -1.53 2.60 -23.98
N ASP A 481 -0.91 2.14 -22.91
CA ASP A 481 0.48 1.75 -22.82
C ASP A 481 0.56 0.38 -22.13
N VAL A 482 0.88 -0.64 -22.91
CA VAL A 482 0.85 -2.04 -22.50
C VAL A 482 2.26 -2.61 -22.60
N ARG A 483 2.71 -3.28 -21.54
CA ARG A 483 3.97 -4.01 -21.49
C ARG A 483 3.72 -5.41 -20.95
N ALA A 484 4.41 -6.40 -21.50
CA ALA A 484 4.54 -7.72 -20.89
C ALA A 484 5.92 -8.29 -21.20
N THR A 485 6.36 -9.28 -20.41
CA THR A 485 7.63 -9.97 -20.63
C THR A 485 7.37 -11.38 -21.14
N PHE A 486 7.97 -11.73 -22.28
CA PHE A 486 7.77 -13.01 -22.95
C PHE A 486 9.02 -13.88 -22.87
N GLY A 487 8.87 -15.18 -22.61
CA GLY A 487 9.95 -16.17 -22.66
C GLY A 487 9.53 -17.42 -23.43
N PHE A 488 10.43 -18.01 -24.21
CA PHE A 488 10.14 -19.21 -25.02
C PHE A 488 11.44 -19.85 -25.51
N ALA A 489 11.37 -21.11 -25.94
CA ALA A 489 12.46 -21.73 -26.69
C ALA A 489 12.56 -21.12 -28.09
N ARG A 490 13.78 -20.79 -28.52
CA ARG A 490 13.98 -20.23 -29.86
C ARG A 490 13.63 -21.27 -30.92
N PRO A 491 12.79 -20.95 -31.92
CA PRO A 491 12.58 -21.86 -33.04
C PRO A 491 13.90 -22.10 -33.80
N THR A 492 14.06 -23.25 -34.44
CA THR A 492 15.21 -23.54 -35.32
C THR A 492 14.90 -23.25 -36.79
N ALA A 493 13.62 -23.23 -37.15
CA ALA A 493 13.11 -22.79 -38.46
C ALA A 493 11.89 -21.89 -38.27
N GLY A 494 11.58 -21.03 -39.24
CA GLY A 494 10.44 -20.11 -39.16
C GLY A 494 10.64 -18.98 -38.14
N SER A 495 9.54 -18.48 -37.55
CA SER A 495 9.58 -17.41 -36.56
C SER A 495 8.45 -17.53 -35.54
N LEU A 496 8.71 -17.10 -34.31
CA LEU A 496 7.70 -16.87 -33.28
C LEU A 496 7.39 -15.37 -33.18
N TYR A 497 6.12 -15.06 -32.96
CA TYR A 497 5.60 -13.71 -32.82
C TYR A 497 4.98 -13.58 -31.43
N ALA A 498 5.51 -12.69 -30.60
CA ALA A 498 5.03 -12.42 -29.26
C ALA A 498 4.53 -10.97 -29.19
N ALA A 499 3.25 -10.77 -28.90
CA ALA A 499 2.58 -9.50 -29.08
C ALA A 499 1.77 -9.07 -27.85
N VAL A 500 1.75 -7.77 -27.62
CA VAL A 500 0.74 -7.11 -26.80
C VAL A 500 -0.21 -6.34 -27.71
N ALA A 501 -1.51 -6.46 -27.46
CA ALA A 501 -2.53 -5.63 -28.08
C ALA A 501 -2.69 -4.35 -27.25
N ALA A 502 -2.24 -3.22 -27.80
CA ALA A 502 -2.36 -1.92 -27.15
C ALA A 502 -3.80 -1.39 -27.21
N ARG A 503 -4.56 -1.72 -28.27
CA ARG A 503 -5.97 -1.36 -28.39
C ARG A 503 -6.67 -2.39 -29.26
N ARG A 504 -7.75 -2.99 -28.77
CA ARG A 504 -8.60 -3.94 -29.48
C ARG A 504 -10.07 -3.52 -29.43
N VAL A 505 -10.69 -3.37 -30.59
CA VAL A 505 -12.11 -3.02 -30.76
C VAL A 505 -12.77 -4.10 -31.61
N GLY A 506 -13.63 -4.91 -31.00
CA GLY A 506 -14.19 -6.10 -31.65
C GLY A 506 -13.10 -7.07 -32.12
N SER A 507 -13.02 -7.30 -33.43
CA SER A 507 -11.99 -8.12 -34.08
C SER A 507 -10.77 -7.32 -34.54
N ALA A 508 -10.87 -5.99 -34.61
CA ALA A 508 -9.77 -5.12 -35.02
C ALA A 508 -8.81 -4.86 -33.87
N SER A 509 -7.52 -4.70 -34.16
CA SER A 509 -6.53 -4.36 -33.13
C SER A 509 -5.31 -3.62 -33.66
N TYR A 510 -4.72 -2.79 -32.79
CA TYR A 510 -3.33 -2.35 -32.87
C TYR A 510 -2.47 -3.20 -31.94
N THR A 511 -1.49 -3.89 -32.50
CA THR A 511 -0.55 -4.74 -31.77
C THR A 511 0.88 -4.27 -31.98
N GLY A 512 1.67 -4.30 -30.89
CA GLY A 512 3.12 -4.22 -30.95
C GLY A 512 3.69 -5.60 -30.65
N ARG A 513 4.61 -6.09 -31.48
CA ARG A 513 5.15 -7.44 -31.33
C ARG A 513 6.65 -7.54 -31.55
N ALA A 514 7.26 -8.49 -30.83
CA ALA A 514 8.57 -9.02 -31.15
C ALA A 514 8.42 -10.22 -32.11
N VAL A 515 9.22 -10.24 -33.16
CA VAL A 515 9.34 -11.38 -34.08
C VAL A 515 10.73 -11.95 -33.94
N VAL A 516 10.81 -13.21 -33.53
CA VAL A 516 12.07 -13.92 -33.31
C VAL A 516 12.20 -15.03 -34.33
N SER A 517 13.22 -14.92 -35.17
CA SER A 517 13.52 -15.89 -36.24
C SER A 517 14.36 -17.07 -35.74
N GLY A 518 14.50 -18.09 -36.60
CA GLY A 518 15.36 -19.25 -36.34
C GLY A 518 16.83 -18.92 -36.04
N THR A 519 17.34 -17.80 -36.55
CA THR A 519 18.71 -17.33 -36.30
C THR A 519 18.85 -16.58 -34.98
N GLY A 520 17.73 -16.27 -34.30
CA GLY A 520 17.69 -15.44 -33.10
C GLY A 520 17.63 -13.94 -33.38
N SER A 521 17.58 -13.52 -34.66
CA SER A 521 17.33 -12.11 -35.00
C SER A 521 15.95 -11.69 -34.49
N VAL A 522 15.89 -10.54 -33.84
CA VAL A 522 14.67 -9.95 -33.24
C VAL A 522 14.24 -8.73 -34.05
N GLN A 523 12.98 -8.71 -34.46
CA GLN A 523 12.34 -7.55 -35.10
C GLN A 523 11.22 -7.00 -34.23
N ALA A 524 11.14 -5.68 -34.09
CA ALA A 524 9.97 -5.00 -33.53
C ALA A 524 9.01 -4.65 -34.67
N GLN A 525 7.72 -4.93 -34.50
CA GLN A 525 6.69 -4.63 -35.51
C GLN A 525 5.45 -4.00 -34.88
N VAL A 526 4.88 -3.03 -35.59
CA VAL A 526 3.51 -2.56 -35.37
C VAL A 526 2.61 -3.21 -36.41
N GLN A 527 1.47 -3.75 -35.96
CA GLN A 527 0.49 -4.40 -36.82
C GLN A 527 -0.92 -3.87 -36.54
N ARG A 528 -1.72 -3.77 -37.61
CA ARG A 528 -3.15 -3.50 -37.58
C ARG A 528 -3.91 -4.70 -38.13
N SER A 529 -4.68 -5.39 -37.28
CA SER A 529 -5.60 -6.46 -37.70
C SER A 529 -4.97 -7.46 -38.69
N GLY A 530 -3.76 -7.96 -38.39
CA GLY A 530 -3.03 -8.87 -39.28
C GLY A 530 -2.06 -8.21 -40.26
N THR A 531 -2.23 -6.93 -40.58
CA THR A 531 -1.38 -6.17 -41.52
C THR A 531 -0.22 -5.48 -40.80
N THR A 532 1.03 -5.81 -41.12
CA THR A 532 2.20 -5.09 -40.59
C THR A 532 2.22 -3.67 -41.16
N LEU A 533 2.16 -2.67 -40.31
CA LEU A 533 2.23 -1.26 -40.71
C LEU A 533 3.66 -0.76 -40.78
N ALA A 534 4.50 -1.18 -39.84
CA ALA A 534 5.91 -0.80 -39.78
C ALA A 534 6.71 -1.87 -39.02
N ALA A 535 7.98 -2.02 -39.38
CA ALA A 535 8.88 -3.03 -38.82
C ALA A 535 10.32 -2.53 -38.82
N ALA A 536 11.08 -2.89 -37.78
CA ALA A 536 12.52 -2.63 -37.73
C ALA A 536 13.25 -3.71 -36.92
N THR A 537 14.38 -4.19 -37.42
CA THR A 537 15.27 -5.12 -36.68
C THR A 537 15.79 -4.43 -35.43
N VAL A 538 15.90 -5.12 -34.29
CA VAL A 538 16.50 -4.59 -33.07
C VAL A 538 18.01 -4.86 -33.12
N SER A 539 18.78 -3.88 -33.59
CA SER A 539 20.24 -4.02 -33.76
C SER A 539 20.92 -4.36 -32.43
N GLY A 540 21.88 -5.29 -32.47
CA GLY A 540 22.62 -5.72 -31.28
C GLY A 540 21.87 -6.67 -30.34
N LEU A 541 20.62 -7.05 -30.67
CA LEU A 541 19.86 -8.02 -29.90
C LEU A 541 19.78 -9.36 -30.65
N THR A 542 20.31 -10.41 -30.04
CA THR A 542 20.10 -11.81 -30.47
C THR A 542 19.42 -12.56 -29.35
N PHE A 543 18.32 -13.23 -29.68
CA PHE A 543 17.56 -14.06 -28.76
C PHE A 543 18.08 -15.49 -28.78
N ALA A 544 18.29 -16.08 -27.60
CA ALA A 544 18.58 -17.49 -27.38
C ALA A 544 17.47 -18.17 -26.57
N THR A 545 17.43 -19.50 -26.57
CA THR A 545 16.55 -20.24 -25.65
C THR A 545 16.87 -19.84 -24.20
N ASN A 546 15.82 -19.62 -23.40
CA ASN A 546 15.85 -19.08 -22.03
C ASN A 546 16.01 -17.56 -21.90
N ASP A 547 16.24 -16.84 -23.01
CA ASP A 547 16.11 -15.39 -22.98
C ASP A 547 14.66 -14.97 -22.77
N ARG A 548 14.51 -13.75 -22.26
CA ARG A 548 13.21 -13.12 -22.07
C ARG A 548 13.21 -11.75 -22.72
N LEU A 549 12.08 -11.35 -23.30
CA LEU A 549 11.91 -10.08 -24.00
C LEU A 549 10.79 -9.27 -23.37
N HIS A 550 11.09 -8.04 -22.98
CA HIS A 550 10.04 -7.06 -22.74
C HIS A 550 9.51 -6.57 -24.09
N VAL A 551 8.19 -6.57 -24.23
CA VAL A 551 7.50 -5.96 -25.37
C VAL A 551 6.58 -4.89 -24.81
N ARG A 552 6.81 -3.63 -25.18
CA ARG A 552 5.99 -2.49 -24.79
C ARG A 552 5.40 -1.85 -26.04
N ALA A 553 4.09 -1.67 -26.07
CA ALA A 553 3.36 -1.04 -27.16
C ALA A 553 2.44 0.07 -26.64
N GLN A 554 2.29 1.13 -27.43
CA GLN A 554 1.38 2.22 -27.16
C GLN A 554 0.45 2.47 -28.34
N ALA A 555 -0.78 2.88 -28.03
CA ALA A 555 -1.75 3.43 -28.96
C ALA A 555 -2.30 4.74 -28.37
N LEU A 556 -1.93 5.88 -28.95
CA LEU A 556 -2.19 7.23 -28.42
C LEU A 556 -2.92 8.09 -29.43
N GLY A 557 -3.92 8.83 -28.95
CA GLY A 557 -4.74 9.70 -29.77
C GLY A 557 -5.72 8.93 -30.66
N VAL A 558 -6.41 9.70 -31.51
CA VAL A 558 -7.38 9.24 -32.50
C VAL A 558 -7.33 10.14 -33.72
N SER A 559 -7.53 9.56 -34.90
CA SER A 559 -7.63 10.23 -36.20
C SER A 559 -6.51 11.26 -36.47
N PRO A 560 -5.23 10.86 -36.50
CA PRO A 560 -4.76 9.47 -36.45
C PRO A 560 -4.34 9.02 -35.04
N THR A 561 -4.42 7.70 -34.81
CA THR A 561 -3.79 7.07 -33.65
C THR A 561 -2.30 6.89 -33.92
N THR A 562 -1.44 7.32 -33.01
CA THR A 562 -0.01 6.99 -33.00
C THR A 562 0.18 5.63 -32.34
N VAL A 563 0.74 4.67 -33.08
CA VAL A 563 1.04 3.32 -32.61
C VAL A 563 2.54 3.08 -32.64
N ARG A 564 3.11 2.68 -31.51
CA ARG A 564 4.56 2.51 -31.37
C ARG A 564 4.92 1.31 -30.52
N VAL A 565 6.06 0.69 -30.80
CA VAL A 565 6.56 -0.48 -30.08
C VAL A 565 8.07 -0.37 -29.83
N LYS A 566 8.50 -0.91 -28.70
CA LYS A 566 9.90 -1.21 -28.43
C LYS A 566 10.04 -2.56 -27.75
N VAL A 567 11.17 -3.20 -28.02
CA VAL A 567 11.50 -4.55 -27.58
C VAL A 567 12.92 -4.55 -27.07
N TRP A 568 13.16 -5.15 -25.91
CA TRP A 568 14.49 -5.27 -25.33
C TRP A 568 14.60 -6.54 -24.47
N LYS A 569 15.82 -6.98 -24.19
CA LYS A 569 16.10 -8.17 -23.39
C LYS A 569 15.82 -7.89 -21.91
N ALA A 570 15.19 -8.83 -21.21
CA ALA A 570 15.04 -8.71 -19.76
C ALA A 570 16.41 -8.66 -19.07
N GLY A 571 16.50 -7.90 -17.98
CA GLY A 571 17.77 -7.62 -17.30
C GLY A 571 18.62 -6.52 -17.96
N THR A 572 18.14 -5.89 -19.03
CA THR A 572 18.77 -4.71 -19.65
C THR A 572 17.91 -3.47 -19.48
N ALA A 573 18.53 -2.29 -19.50
CA ALA A 573 17.83 -1.02 -19.39
C ALA A 573 16.82 -0.84 -20.54
N GLU A 574 15.65 -0.31 -20.20
CA GLU A 574 14.62 0.01 -21.20
C GLU A 574 15.14 1.09 -22.17
N PRO A 575 15.01 0.89 -23.50
CA PRO A 575 15.42 1.91 -24.46
C PRO A 575 14.64 3.22 -24.29
N SER A 576 15.35 4.34 -24.32
CA SER A 576 14.75 5.69 -24.25
C SER A 576 13.92 6.04 -25.49
N THR A 577 14.30 5.50 -26.65
CA THR A 577 13.62 5.74 -27.94
C THR A 577 12.69 4.60 -28.33
N TRP A 578 11.59 4.94 -29.02
CA TRP A 578 10.71 3.95 -29.65
C TRP A 578 11.36 3.39 -30.92
N ARG A 579 11.42 2.06 -31.04
CA ARG A 579 12.08 1.42 -32.20
C ARG A 579 11.24 1.55 -33.47
N VAL A 580 9.92 1.44 -33.34
CA VAL A 580 8.96 1.63 -34.42
C VAL A 580 7.85 2.55 -33.93
N SER A 581 7.48 3.52 -34.76
CA SER A 581 6.36 4.43 -34.53
C SER A 581 5.69 4.75 -35.87
N VAL A 582 4.37 4.64 -35.92
CA VAL A 582 3.57 4.87 -37.12
C VAL A 582 2.21 5.45 -36.73
N THR A 583 1.55 6.14 -37.65
CA THR A 583 0.19 6.65 -37.46
C THR A 583 -0.80 5.87 -38.30
N ASP A 584 -1.99 5.60 -37.77
CA ASP A 584 -3.08 4.95 -38.51
C ASP A 584 -4.44 5.55 -38.12
N ALA A 585 -5.32 5.71 -39.10
CA ALA A 585 -6.63 6.36 -38.95
C ALA A 585 -7.80 5.41 -39.23
N THR A 586 -7.60 4.10 -39.11
CA THR A 586 -8.65 3.09 -39.36
C THR A 586 -9.85 3.35 -38.44
N ALA A 587 -11.00 3.68 -39.02
CA ALA A 587 -12.17 4.19 -38.29
C ALA A 587 -12.57 3.33 -37.08
N GLY A 588 -12.63 2.01 -37.24
CA GLY A 588 -13.00 1.08 -36.16
C GLY A 588 -12.02 1.01 -34.98
N LEU A 589 -10.82 1.59 -35.10
CA LEU A 589 -9.80 1.61 -34.05
C LEU A 589 -9.61 3.00 -33.41
N GLN A 590 -10.45 3.97 -33.74
CA GLN A 590 -10.40 5.33 -33.19
C GLN A 590 -11.29 5.51 -31.94
N THR A 591 -11.66 4.42 -31.26
CA THR A 591 -12.46 4.44 -30.03
C THR A 591 -11.77 3.68 -28.90
N ALA A 592 -12.31 3.74 -27.68
CA ALA A 592 -11.82 2.96 -26.56
C ALA A 592 -11.92 1.45 -26.84
N GLY A 593 -10.91 0.71 -26.42
CA GLY A 593 -10.83 -0.72 -26.65
C GLY A 593 -10.14 -1.47 -25.51
N SER A 594 -10.22 -2.78 -25.60
CA SER A 594 -9.56 -3.71 -24.69
C SER A 594 -8.07 -3.84 -24.98
N ILE A 595 -7.36 -4.47 -24.05
CA ILE A 595 -5.96 -4.83 -24.17
C ILE A 595 -5.79 -6.34 -24.11
N GLY A 596 -4.63 -6.85 -24.52
CA GLY A 596 -4.42 -8.29 -24.48
C GLY A 596 -3.04 -8.75 -24.91
N LEU A 597 -2.90 -10.07 -24.97
CA LEU A 597 -1.73 -10.82 -25.36
C LEU A 597 -2.05 -11.61 -26.62
N SER A 598 -1.10 -11.74 -27.53
CA SER A 598 -1.21 -12.64 -28.67
C SER A 598 0.12 -13.30 -28.98
N THR A 599 0.07 -14.57 -29.35
CA THR A 599 1.21 -15.35 -29.80
C THR A 599 0.87 -16.05 -31.11
N TYR A 600 1.83 -16.12 -32.01
CA TYR A 600 1.70 -16.85 -33.27
C TYR A 600 3.02 -17.54 -33.58
N LEU A 601 2.95 -18.79 -34.01
CA LEU A 601 4.10 -19.55 -34.50
C LEU A 601 3.95 -19.75 -36.00
N GLY A 602 4.95 -19.36 -36.79
CA GLY A 602 4.91 -19.50 -38.25
C GLY A 602 4.63 -20.94 -38.69
N GLY A 603 3.87 -21.12 -39.77
CA GLY A 603 3.44 -22.44 -40.24
C GLY A 603 4.58 -23.41 -40.58
N SER A 604 5.73 -22.89 -41.00
CA SER A 604 6.95 -23.66 -41.30
C SER A 604 7.92 -23.75 -40.12
N ALA A 605 7.50 -23.35 -38.92
CA ALA A 605 8.41 -23.30 -37.78
C ALA A 605 8.72 -24.69 -37.21
N SER A 606 9.94 -24.84 -36.70
CA SER A 606 10.39 -26.03 -35.97
C SER A 606 10.88 -25.62 -34.58
N PRO A 607 10.47 -26.31 -33.50
CA PRO A 607 9.47 -27.40 -33.47
C PRO A 607 8.07 -26.91 -33.87
N SER A 608 7.17 -27.84 -34.23
CA SER A 608 5.80 -27.54 -34.70
C SER A 608 4.87 -27.00 -33.62
N SER A 609 5.35 -26.84 -32.38
CA SER A 609 4.65 -26.21 -31.27
C SER A 609 5.65 -25.67 -30.26
N LEU A 610 5.38 -24.49 -29.71
CA LEU A 610 6.19 -23.87 -28.66
C LEU A 610 5.29 -23.40 -27.52
N VAL A 611 5.80 -23.48 -26.29
CA VAL A 611 5.17 -22.84 -25.14
C VAL A 611 5.78 -21.45 -24.98
N VAL A 612 4.91 -20.44 -25.03
CA VAL A 612 5.25 -19.05 -24.73
C VAL A 612 4.84 -18.75 -23.30
N THR A 613 5.79 -18.32 -22.50
CA THR A 613 5.57 -17.83 -21.14
C THR A 613 5.38 -16.32 -21.15
N VAL A 614 4.49 -15.81 -20.31
CA VAL A 614 4.27 -14.38 -20.11
C VAL A 614 4.21 -14.07 -18.62
N ASP A 615 4.87 -13.01 -18.19
CA ASP A 615 4.66 -12.38 -16.87
C ASP A 615 4.73 -10.85 -16.97
N ASP A 616 4.63 -10.20 -15.80
CA ASP A 616 4.77 -8.75 -15.62
C ASP A 616 3.93 -7.92 -16.60
N LEU A 617 2.68 -8.34 -16.84
CA LEU A 617 1.76 -7.55 -17.62
C LEU A 617 1.45 -6.26 -16.86
N THR A 618 1.59 -5.14 -17.54
CA THR A 618 1.12 -3.84 -17.09
C THR A 618 0.38 -3.15 -18.22
N ALA A 619 -0.76 -2.55 -17.91
CA ALA A 619 -1.49 -1.66 -18.79
C ALA A 619 -1.87 -0.38 -18.05
N ARG A 620 -1.60 0.76 -18.67
CA ARG A 620 -1.96 2.08 -18.18
C ARG A 620 -2.51 2.95 -19.30
N ARG A 621 -3.28 3.99 -18.95
CA ARG A 621 -3.66 5.04 -19.87
C ARG A 621 -2.39 5.69 -20.42
N GLY A 622 -2.35 5.85 -21.73
CA GLY A 622 -1.23 6.48 -22.41
C GLY A 622 -1.34 8.00 -22.32
N GLY A 623 -0.50 8.64 -21.51
CA GLY A 623 -0.47 10.09 -21.30
C GLY A 623 0.70 10.46 -20.41
#